data_AF-A0ABC8AJC0-F1
#
_entry.id   AF-A0ABC8AJC0-F1
#
_cell.length_a   1.000
_cell.length_b   1.000
_cell.length_c   1.000
_cell.angle_alpha   90.00
_cell.angle_beta   90.00
_cell.angle_gamma   90.00
#
_symmetry.space_group_name_H-M   'P 1'
#
loop_
_entity.id
_entity.type
_entity.pdbx_description
1 polymer ?
#
loop_
_entity_poly.entity_id
_entity_poly.type
_entity_poly.pdbx_seq_one_letter_code
_entity_poly.pdbx_strand_id
1 'polypeptide(L)'
;MQSIRYSAQTPNDLGYSIVRSDADKTVTTTLTGGTFQLAADSVHILDASGAVVSSPPLAMSAEGTDLVVSMNPSIEDNGAKLVAHPAAAEASASSRCRSRP
;
A
#
# COMPACT_ATOMS: atom_id res chain seq x y z
N MET A 1 -9.05 -14.65 -14.85
CA MET A 1 -8.45 -13.50 -14.15
C MET A 1 -9.13 -13.38 -12.80
N GLN A 2 -8.36 -13.41 -11.71
CA GLN A 2 -8.92 -13.43 -10.36
C GLN A 2 -8.72 -12.06 -9.72
N SER A 3 -9.82 -11.42 -9.33
CA SER A 3 -9.79 -10.23 -8.49
C SER A 3 -10.20 -10.63 -7.09
N ILE A 4 -9.39 -10.29 -6.10
CA ILE A 4 -9.74 -10.57 -4.69
C ILE A 4 -10.27 -9.29 -4.08
N ARG A 5 -11.44 -9.41 -3.46
CA ARG A 5 -12.10 -8.31 -2.74
C ARG A 5 -12.05 -8.58 -1.25
N TYR A 6 -11.52 -7.64 -0.50
CA TYR A 6 -11.50 -7.66 0.95
C TYR A 6 -12.26 -6.44 1.46
N SER A 7 -13.24 -6.67 2.32
CA SER A 7 -13.97 -5.60 2.98
C SER A 7 -13.89 -5.76 4.49
N ALA A 8 -13.63 -4.67 5.19
CA ALA A 8 -13.56 -4.63 6.63
C ALA A 8 -14.26 -3.37 7.14
N GLN A 9 -14.89 -3.47 8.31
CA GLN A 9 -15.36 -2.32 9.08
C GLN A 9 -14.55 -2.24 10.36
N THR A 10 -14.11 -1.05 10.71
CA THR A 10 -13.43 -0.80 11.99
C THR A 10 -14.43 -0.31 13.03
N PRO A 11 -14.12 -0.46 14.33
CA PRO A 11 -14.95 0.09 15.42
C PRO A 11 -15.17 1.61 15.35
N ASN A 12 -14.39 2.31 14.50
CA ASN A 12 -14.48 3.75 14.27
C ASN A 12 -15.40 4.10 13.07
N ASP A 13 -16.30 3.20 12.69
CA ASP A 13 -17.23 3.33 11.53
C ASP A 13 -16.54 3.45 10.16
N LEU A 14 -15.22 3.23 10.07
CA LEU A 14 -14.52 3.26 8.80
C LEU A 14 -14.75 1.96 8.03
N GLY A 15 -15.27 2.10 6.83
CA GLY A 15 -15.44 1.02 5.86
C GLY A 15 -14.27 0.97 4.89
N TYR A 16 -13.68 -0.21 4.73
CA TYR A 16 -12.59 -0.47 3.78
C TYR A 16 -13.08 -1.43 2.71
N SER A 17 -12.78 -1.14 1.45
CA SER A 17 -12.96 -2.05 0.34
C SER A 17 -11.66 -2.09 -0.48
N ILE A 18 -10.97 -3.23 -0.43
CA ILE A 18 -9.71 -3.46 -1.14
C ILE A 18 -9.99 -4.40 -2.29
N VAL A 19 -9.63 -3.99 -3.49
CA VAL A 19 -9.68 -4.79 -4.72
C VAL A 19 -8.27 -4.96 -5.24
N ARG A 20 -7.77 -6.20 -5.21
CA ARG A 20 -6.51 -6.56 -5.88
C ARG A 20 -6.83 -7.07 -7.28
N SER A 21 -6.22 -6.47 -8.31
CA SER A 21 -6.26 -6.97 -9.68
C SER A 21 -4.91 -7.56 -10.05
N ASP A 22 -4.87 -8.86 -10.36
CA ASP A 22 -3.66 -9.50 -10.88
C ASP A 22 -3.36 -9.10 -12.33
N ALA A 23 -4.40 -8.77 -13.10
CA ALA A 23 -4.27 -8.37 -14.51
C ALA A 23 -3.57 -7.02 -14.65
N ASP A 24 -4.00 -6.03 -13.86
CA ASP A 24 -3.47 -4.66 -13.89
C ASP A 24 -2.29 -4.47 -12.93
N LYS A 25 -1.97 -5.49 -12.13
CA LYS A 25 -0.98 -5.43 -11.03
C LYS A 25 -1.22 -4.23 -10.11
N THR A 26 -2.49 -3.96 -9.81
CA THR A 26 -2.92 -2.83 -8.98
C THR A 26 -3.68 -3.29 -7.74
N VAL A 27 -3.60 -2.47 -6.70
CA VAL A 27 -4.41 -2.58 -5.50
C VAL A 27 -5.20 -1.29 -5.35
N THR A 28 -6.52 -1.36 -5.52
CA THR A 28 -7.42 -0.23 -5.30
C THR A 28 -8.08 -0.38 -3.94
N THR A 29 -7.97 0.64 -3.10
CA THR A 29 -8.64 0.69 -1.80
C THR A 29 -9.60 1.88 -1.78
N THR A 30 -10.82 1.64 -1.36
CA THR A 30 -11.82 2.67 -1.12
C THR A 30 -12.10 2.73 0.37
N LEU A 31 -12.10 3.95 0.91
CA LEU A 31 -12.40 4.26 2.29
C LEU A 31 -13.73 4.98 2.38
N THR A 32 -14.54 4.61 3.37
CA THR A 32 -15.81 5.26 3.69
C THR A 32 -15.77 5.68 5.14
N GLY A 33 -16.20 6.92 5.44
CA GLY A 33 -16.15 7.49 6.78
C GLY A 33 -14.80 8.13 7.16
N GLY A 34 -13.85 8.24 6.23
CA GLY A 34 -12.52 8.80 6.48
C GLY A 34 -11.79 9.20 5.20
N THR A 35 -10.51 9.57 5.32
CA THR A 35 -9.64 9.93 4.19
C THR A 35 -8.25 9.32 4.29
N PHE A 36 -7.65 9.03 3.14
CA PHE A 36 -6.23 8.71 3.02
C PHE A 36 -5.41 10.00 2.93
N GLN A 37 -4.28 10.04 3.63
CA GLN A 37 -3.22 11.00 3.42
C GLN A 37 -1.91 10.28 3.10
N LEU A 38 -1.21 10.75 2.08
CA LEU A 38 0.12 10.25 1.76
C LEU A 38 1.14 11.01 2.61
N ALA A 39 1.91 10.28 3.41
CA ALA A 39 3.09 10.81 4.09
C ALA A 39 4.35 10.43 3.30
N ALA A 40 5.51 10.88 3.78
CA ALA A 40 6.79 10.65 3.09
C ALA A 40 7.09 9.16 2.86
N ASP A 41 6.83 8.31 3.85
CA ASP A 41 7.22 6.89 3.86
C ASP A 41 6.05 5.95 4.20
N SER A 42 4.85 6.50 4.43
CA SER A 42 3.66 5.77 4.89
C SER A 42 2.38 6.36 4.32
N VAL A 43 1.29 5.59 4.37
CA VAL A 43 -0.07 6.10 4.13
C VAL A 43 -0.73 6.26 5.47
N HIS A 44 -1.20 7.46 5.80
CA HIS A 44 -2.05 7.70 6.96
C HIS A 44 -3.51 7.51 6.58
N ILE A 45 -4.23 6.79 7.44
CA ILE A 45 -5.67 6.63 7.33
C ILE A 45 -6.28 7.48 8.44
N LEU A 46 -7.06 8.48 8.06
CA LEU A 46 -7.72 9.40 8.95
C LEU A 46 -9.20 9.07 9.03
N ASP A 47 -9.78 9.16 10.22
CA ASP A 47 -11.23 9.09 10.38
C ASP A 47 -11.91 10.43 10.07
N ALA A 48 -13.24 10.47 10.14
CA ALA A 48 -14.03 11.69 9.93
C ALA A 48 -13.66 12.85 10.87
N SER A 49 -13.12 12.57 12.07
CA SER A 49 -12.62 13.61 12.97
C SER A 49 -11.23 14.14 12.60
N GLY A 50 -10.54 13.49 11.66
CA GLY A 50 -9.18 13.84 11.24
C GLY A 50 -8.08 13.21 12.09
N ALA A 51 -8.40 12.25 12.96
CA ALA A 51 -7.42 11.50 13.72
C ALA A 51 -6.85 10.35 12.89
N VAL A 52 -5.53 10.14 12.96
CA VAL A 52 -4.88 9.00 12.31
C VAL A 52 -5.23 7.73 13.07
N VAL A 53 -5.98 6.83 12.42
CA VAL A 53 -6.37 5.53 12.99
C VAL A 53 -5.37 4.44 12.64
N SER A 54 -4.64 4.58 11.53
CA SER A 54 -3.70 3.57 11.05
C SER A 54 -2.70 4.20 10.08
N SER A 55 -1.47 3.68 10.06
CA SER A 55 -0.36 4.21 9.26
C SER A 55 0.51 3.10 8.66
N PRO A 56 0.01 2.33 7.68
CA PRO A 56 0.83 1.33 6.99
C PRO A 56 2.03 1.97 6.25
N PRO A 57 3.22 1.34 6.29
CA PRO A 57 4.39 1.80 5.55
C PRO A 57 4.26 1.55 4.04
N LEU A 58 4.93 2.37 3.23
CA LEU A 58 4.98 2.23 1.76
C LEU A 58 5.95 1.15 1.28
N ALA A 59 6.90 0.77 2.13
CA ALA A 59 7.84 -0.31 1.85
C ALA A 59 7.60 -1.45 2.83
N MET A 60 7.43 -2.65 2.31
CA MET A 60 7.32 -3.86 3.12
C MET A 60 8.42 -4.84 2.73
N SER A 61 9.17 -5.30 3.72
CA SER A 61 10.10 -6.42 3.60
C SER A 61 9.29 -7.71 3.64
N ALA A 62 9.44 -8.59 2.65
CA ALA A 62 8.89 -9.93 2.77
C ALA A 62 9.81 -10.74 3.71
N GLU A 63 9.31 -11.08 4.91
CA GLU A 63 10.07 -11.80 5.94
C GLU A 63 10.73 -13.07 5.36
N GLY A 64 12.05 -13.21 5.58
CA GLY A 64 12.84 -14.33 5.03
C GLY A 64 13.36 -14.11 3.60
N THR A 65 13.15 -12.94 3.00
CA THR A 65 13.73 -12.56 1.71
C THR A 65 14.33 -11.15 1.76
N ASP A 66 15.31 -10.87 0.90
CA ASP A 66 15.82 -9.50 0.67
C ASP A 66 14.86 -8.69 -0.22
N LEU A 67 13.63 -9.17 -0.45
CA LEU A 67 12.69 -8.51 -1.34
C LEU A 67 12.03 -7.33 -0.62
N VAL A 68 12.29 -6.11 -1.13
CA VAL A 68 11.60 -4.91 -0.70
C VAL A 68 10.50 -4.60 -1.71
N VAL A 69 9.25 -4.71 -1.25
CA VAL A 69 8.10 -4.32 -2.05
C VAL A 69 7.80 -2.87 -1.75
N SER A 70 8.11 -2.00 -2.71
CA SER A 70 7.75 -0.59 -2.66
C SER A 70 6.35 -0.41 -3.24
N MET A 71 5.51 0.35 -2.56
CA MET A 71 4.19 0.72 -3.04
C MET A 71 4.25 2.15 -3.55
N ASN A 72 3.78 2.36 -4.77
CA ASN A 72 3.55 3.68 -5.34
C ASN A 72 2.04 3.98 -5.31
N PRO A 73 1.48 4.44 -4.18
CA PRO A 73 0.08 4.83 -4.09
C PRO A 73 -0.16 6.22 -4.70
N SER A 74 -1.28 6.32 -5.39
CA SER A 74 -1.90 7.57 -5.80
C SER A 74 -3.22 7.72 -5.05
N ILE A 75 -3.42 8.86 -4.43
CA ILE A 75 -4.67 9.19 -3.75
C ILE A 75 -5.57 9.94 -4.74
N GLU A 76 -6.79 9.44 -4.89
CA GLU A 76 -7.82 9.99 -5.77
C GLU A 76 -9.09 10.26 -4.96
N ASP A 77 -10.12 10.81 -5.62
CA ASP A 77 -11.45 11.04 -5.04
C ASP A 77 -11.38 11.85 -3.73
N ASN A 78 -10.56 12.91 -3.72
CA ASN A 78 -10.32 13.76 -2.55
C ASN A 78 -9.87 13.01 -1.28
N GLY A 79 -9.20 11.86 -1.41
CA GLY A 79 -8.78 11.07 -0.26
C GLY A 79 -9.65 9.85 0.03
N ALA A 80 -10.76 9.64 -0.66
CA ALA A 80 -11.61 8.47 -0.45
C ALA A 80 -11.10 7.21 -1.20
N LYS A 81 -10.23 7.38 -2.20
CA LYS A 81 -9.71 6.27 -3.01
C LYS A 81 -8.20 6.29 -3.06
N LEU A 82 -7.59 5.12 -2.86
CA LEU A 82 -6.15 4.92 -2.93
C LEU A 82 -5.85 3.82 -3.96
N VAL A 83 -5.07 4.16 -4.98
CA VAL A 83 -4.66 3.23 -6.05
C VAL A 83 -3.17 3.00 -5.92
N ALA A 84 -2.76 1.81 -5.49
CA ALA A 84 -1.37 1.45 -5.31
C ALA A 84 -0.87 0.50 -6.40
N HIS A 85 0.33 0.79 -6.89
CA HIS A 85 1.11 -0.07 -7.77
C HIS A 85 2.24 -0.70 -6.94
N PRO A 86 2.12 -1.97 -6.53
CA PRO A 86 3.23 -2.68 -5.90
C PRO A 86 4.32 -2.93 -6.94
N ALA A 87 5.49 -2.32 -6.71
CA ALA A 87 6.72 -2.61 -7.43
C ALA A 87 7.62 -3.42 -6.50
N ALA A 88 7.76 -4.72 -6.77
CA ALA A 88 8.81 -5.50 -6.14
C ALA A 88 10.14 -5.06 -6.76
N ALA A 89 10.93 -4.30 -6.01
CA ALA A 89 12.33 -4.19 -6.30
C ALA A 89 12.98 -5.42 -5.67
N GLU A 90 13.59 -6.29 -6.47
CA GLU A 90 14.65 -7.11 -5.92
C GLU A 90 15.62 -6.11 -5.29
N ALA A 91 15.81 -6.15 -3.97
CA ALA A 91 16.90 -5.39 -3.40
C ALA A 91 18.10 -5.87 -4.17
N SER A 92 18.63 -4.96 -4.99
CA SER A 92 19.70 -5.28 -5.89
C SER A 92 20.75 -5.85 -4.98
N ALA A 93 21.02 -7.15 -5.12
CA ALA A 93 22.16 -7.79 -4.53
C ALA A 93 23.37 -7.07 -5.13
N SER A 94 23.69 -5.91 -4.57
CA SER A 94 24.96 -5.23 -4.67
C SER A 94 25.92 -6.11 -3.87
N SER A 95 26.15 -7.29 -4.43
CA SER A 95 26.95 -8.38 -3.87
C SER A 95 27.64 -9.09 -5.02
N ARG A 96 28.28 -8.31 -5.90
CA ARG A 96 29.74 -8.37 -6.12
C ARG A 96 30.15 -7.57 -7.33
N CYS A 97 30.54 -6.33 -7.06
CA CYS A 97 31.85 -5.89 -7.49
C CYS A 97 32.88 -6.91 -6.95
N ARG A 98 33.17 -7.99 -7.69
CA ARG A 98 34.35 -8.83 -7.43
C ARG A 98 35.20 -8.81 -8.69
N SER A 99 35.86 -7.66 -8.82
CA SER A 99 37.02 -7.42 -9.66
C SER A 99 38.02 -8.58 -9.50
N ARG A 100 38.46 -9.12 -10.64
CA ARG A 100 39.65 -9.91 -11.02
C ARG A 100 40.68 -10.27 -9.93
N PRO A 101 41.37 -11.42 -10.11
CA PRO A 101 42.66 -11.39 -10.82
C PRO A 101 42.62 -12.04 -12.21
#